data_AF-A0A793GWL4-F1
#
_entry.id   AF-A0A793GWL4-F1
#
_cell.length_a   1.000
_cell.length_b   1.000
_cell.length_c   1.000
_cell.angle_alpha   90.00
_cell.angle_beta   90.00
_cell.angle_gamma   90.00
#
_symmetry.space_group_name_H-M   'P 1'
#
loop_
_entity.id
_entity.type
_entity.pdbx_description
1 polymer ?
#
loop_
_entity_poly.entity_id
_entity_poly.type
_entity_poly.pdbx_seq_one_letter_code
_entity_poly.pdbx_strand_id
1 'polypeptide(L)'
;VDPESPESFMRRPKRRRWVNEKYTRWVKTQPCACCGKPADDPHHLIGHGQGGVGTKAHDIFTLPLCREHHNELHADPLKFEKKYGSQIELIFRFLDHAFATGVLG
;
A
#
# COMPACT_ATOMS: atom_id res chain seq x y z
N VAL A 1 -0.95 -17.54 -9.79
CA VAL A 1 -2.24 -16.90 -10.18
C VAL A 1 -3.22 -18.01 -10.48
N ASP A 2 -4.45 -17.94 -9.99
CA ASP A 2 -5.50 -18.90 -10.34
C ASP A 2 -6.30 -18.37 -11.55
N PRO A 3 -6.17 -18.99 -12.74
CA PRO A 3 -6.88 -18.54 -13.94
C PRO A 3 -8.38 -18.82 -13.90
N GLU A 4 -8.87 -19.66 -12.97
CA GLU A 4 -10.26 -20.12 -12.92
C GLU A 4 -11.06 -19.49 -11.77
N SER A 5 -10.57 -18.40 -11.19
CA SER A 5 -11.26 -17.67 -10.10
C SER A 5 -12.71 -17.34 -10.47
N PRO A 6 -13.73 -17.93 -9.80
CA PRO A 6 -15.14 -17.74 -10.16
C PRO A 6 -15.58 -16.29 -10.15
N GLU A 7 -15.02 -15.48 -9.23
CA GLU A 7 -15.29 -14.04 -9.15
C GLU A 7 -14.94 -13.30 -10.45
N SER A 8 -13.94 -13.77 -11.21
CA SER A 8 -13.53 -13.12 -12.46
C SER A 8 -14.60 -13.16 -13.55
N PHE A 9 -15.57 -14.09 -13.46
CA PHE A 9 -16.67 -14.25 -14.40
C PHE A 9 -17.97 -13.57 -13.92
N MET A 10 -17.99 -12.96 -12.74
CA MET A 10 -19.18 -12.33 -12.17
C MET A 10 -19.35 -10.88 -12.64
N ARG A 11 -20.58 -10.45 -12.93
CA ARG A 11 -20.91 -9.04 -13.25
C ARG A 11 -20.55 -8.07 -12.12
N ARG A 12 -20.61 -8.54 -10.86
CA ARG A 12 -20.27 -7.78 -9.64
C ARG A 12 -19.47 -8.68 -8.70
N PRO A 13 -18.15 -8.80 -8.89
CA PRO A 13 -17.31 -9.66 -8.04
C PRO A 13 -17.31 -9.18 -6.60
N LYS A 14 -17.34 -10.10 -5.65
CA LYS A 14 -17.05 -9.77 -4.25
C LYS A 14 -15.58 -9.43 -4.13
N ARG A 15 -15.27 -8.22 -3.69
CA ARG A 15 -13.89 -7.78 -3.46
C ARG A 15 -13.29 -8.53 -2.28
N ARG A 16 -12.38 -9.48 -2.55
CA ARG A 16 -11.60 -10.18 -1.52
C ARG A 16 -10.29 -9.44 -1.32
N ARG A 17 -10.02 -9.00 -0.09
CA ARG A 17 -8.73 -8.37 0.23
C ARG A 17 -7.61 -9.42 0.12
N TRP A 18 -6.64 -9.21 -0.76
CA TRP A 18 -5.37 -9.91 -0.68
C TRP A 18 -4.60 -9.49 0.58
N VAL A 19 -4.30 -10.46 1.43
CA VAL A 19 -3.59 -10.30 2.70
C VAL A 19 -2.30 -11.09 2.62
N ASN A 20 -1.19 -10.47 2.99
CA ASN A 20 0.12 -11.07 3.04
C ASN A 20 0.93 -10.47 4.19
N GLU A 21 0.92 -11.17 5.32
CA GLU A 21 1.62 -10.72 6.54
C GLU A 21 3.14 -10.70 6.37
N LYS A 22 3.69 -11.59 5.53
CA LYS A 22 5.13 -11.58 5.23
C LYS A 22 5.51 -10.32 4.47
N TYR A 23 4.72 -9.94 3.47
CA TYR A 23 4.92 -8.70 2.71
C TYR A 23 4.81 -7.47 3.62
N THR A 24 3.75 -7.34 4.40
CA THR A 24 3.58 -6.18 5.30
C THR A 24 4.67 -6.12 6.38
N ARG A 25 5.16 -7.25 6.88
CA ARG A 25 6.35 -7.27 7.77
C ARG A 25 7.61 -6.78 7.06
N TRP A 26 7.83 -7.18 5.81
CA TRP A 26 8.94 -6.67 5.00
C TRP A 26 8.82 -5.17 4.69
N VAL A 27 7.61 -4.66 4.45
CA VAL A 27 7.37 -3.21 4.27
C VAL A 27 7.88 -2.42 5.48
N LYS A 28 7.69 -2.92 6.70
CA LYS A 28 8.18 -2.28 7.94
C LYS A 28 9.70 -2.15 7.99
N THR A 29 10.45 -3.00 7.30
CA THR A 29 11.92 -2.94 7.30
C THR A 29 12.48 -2.00 6.25
N GLN A 30 11.63 -1.43 5.40
CA GLN A 30 12.06 -0.55 4.32
C GLN A 30 12.23 0.90 4.82
N PRO A 31 13.07 1.70 4.15
CA PRO A 31 13.14 3.14 4.38
C PRO A 31 11.79 3.82 4.11
N CYS A 32 11.46 4.84 4.90
CA CYS A 32 10.32 5.71 4.69
C CYS A 32 10.38 6.34 3.30
N ALA A 33 9.30 6.21 2.53
CA ALA A 33 9.20 6.72 1.16
C ALA A 33 9.37 8.25 1.06
N CYS A 34 9.18 9.00 2.17
CA CYS A 34 9.30 10.45 2.19
C CYS A 34 10.70 10.93 2.61
N CYS A 35 11.34 10.27 3.57
CA CYS A 35 12.54 10.81 4.24
C CYS A 35 13.68 9.81 4.43
N GLY A 36 13.53 8.56 4.01
CA GLY A 36 14.56 7.53 4.09
C GLY A 36 14.87 7.00 5.51
N LYS A 37 14.33 7.61 6.57
CA LYS A 37 14.42 7.05 7.93
C LYS A 37 13.70 5.69 8.01
N PRO A 38 14.02 4.81 8.97
CA PRO A 38 13.31 3.55 9.14
C PRO A 38 11.78 3.75 9.20
N ALA A 39 11.04 2.95 8.45
CA ALA A 39 9.59 2.91 8.56
C ALA A 39 9.19 2.32 9.92
N ASP A 40 8.00 2.71 10.40
CA ASP A 40 7.45 2.20 11.64
C ASP A 40 6.32 1.21 11.34
N ASP A 41 5.38 1.60 10.47
CA ASP A 41 4.24 0.78 10.07
C ASP A 41 3.96 0.83 8.56
N PRO A 42 3.40 -0.25 7.98
CA PRO A 42 2.94 -0.25 6.59
C PRO A 42 1.72 0.66 6.49
N HIS A 43 1.79 1.66 5.61
CA HIS A 43 0.66 2.53 5.33
C HIS A 43 -0.18 1.97 4.19
N HIS A 44 -1.41 1.52 4.46
CA HIS A 44 -2.36 1.13 3.40
C HIS A 44 -2.91 2.36 2.69
N LEU A 45 -2.96 2.32 1.35
CA LEU A 45 -3.60 3.33 0.51
C LEU A 45 -5.01 3.72 1.02
N ILE A 46 -5.23 5.02 1.22
CA ILE A 46 -6.53 5.58 1.64
C ILE A 46 -7.06 6.59 0.60
N GLY A 47 -8.39 6.76 0.53
CA GLY A 47 -9.01 7.80 -0.31
C GLY A 47 -9.16 7.46 -1.80
N HIS A 48 -8.72 6.28 -2.26
CA HIS A 48 -8.74 5.90 -3.69
C HIS A 48 -9.72 4.77 -4.05
N GLY A 49 -10.77 4.54 -3.25
CA GLY A 49 -11.75 3.47 -3.50
C GLY A 49 -11.19 2.05 -3.38
N GLN A 50 -9.94 1.90 -2.95
CA GLN A 50 -9.28 0.62 -2.72
C GLN A 50 -9.57 0.05 -1.33
N GLY A 51 -10.57 0.56 -0.62
CA GLY A 51 -11.08 0.07 0.65
C GLY A 51 -12.50 0.57 0.86
N GLY A 52 -13.27 -0.10 1.72
CA GLY A 52 -14.51 0.42 2.32
C GLY A 52 -14.26 1.06 3.69
N VAL A 53 -15.32 1.61 4.29
CA VAL A 53 -15.28 2.24 5.62
C VAL A 53 -14.73 1.25 6.66
N GLY A 54 -13.69 1.67 7.39
CA GLY A 54 -13.05 0.84 8.43
C GLY A 54 -12.28 -0.38 7.90
N THR A 55 -12.07 -0.49 6.59
CA THR A 55 -11.32 -1.61 5.98
C THR A 55 -10.03 -1.14 5.35
N LYS A 56 -9.05 -2.06 5.24
CA LYS A 56 -7.76 -1.82 4.61
C LYS A 56 -7.79 -2.18 3.14
N ALA A 57 -6.96 -1.50 2.35
CA ALA A 57 -6.65 -1.92 0.99
C ALA A 57 -5.93 -3.28 0.95
N HIS A 58 -5.73 -3.80 -0.26
CA HIS A 58 -4.85 -4.96 -0.45
C HIS A 58 -3.49 -4.68 0.17
N ASP A 59 -2.86 -5.69 0.74
CA ASP A 59 -1.54 -5.52 1.36
C ASP A 59 -0.48 -5.08 0.37
N ILE A 60 -0.64 -5.42 -0.91
CA ILE A 60 0.25 -4.93 -1.98
C ILE A 60 0.16 -3.39 -2.14
N PHE A 61 -0.93 -2.75 -1.73
CA PHE A 61 -1.09 -1.29 -1.76
C PHE A 61 -0.66 -0.62 -0.45
N THR A 62 0.44 -1.11 0.14
CA THR A 62 1.09 -0.45 1.26
C THR A 62 2.39 0.21 0.86
N LEU A 63 2.69 1.37 1.44
CA LEU A 63 4.02 2.00 1.37
C LEU A 63 4.68 2.10 2.76
N PRO A 64 6.02 2.09 2.84
CA PRO A 64 6.74 2.27 4.09
C PRO A 64 6.74 3.75 4.51
N LEU A 65 6.24 4.06 5.70
CA LEU A 65 6.32 5.39 6.29
C LEU A 65 6.83 5.32 7.73
N CYS A 66 7.66 6.30 8.12
CA CYS A 66 7.94 6.51 9.54
C CYS A 66 6.69 7.08 10.24
N ARG A 67 6.63 6.98 11.58
CA ARG A 67 5.47 7.43 12.38
C ARG A 67 5.02 8.85 12.06
N GLU A 68 5.97 9.77 11.89
CA GLU A 68 5.72 11.19 11.61
C GLU A 68 4.96 11.36 10.28
N HIS A 69 5.50 10.81 9.19
CA HIS A 69 4.87 10.89 7.87
C HIS A 69 3.58 10.08 7.78
N HIS A 70 3.50 8.96 8.50
CA HIS A 70 2.26 8.19 8.60
C HIS A 70 1.14 9.02 9.22
N ASN A 71 1.43 9.71 10.33
CA ASN A 71 0.47 10.59 10.99
C ASN A 71 0.16 11.85 10.16
N GLU A 72 1.16 12.43 9.48
CA GLU A 72 0.97 13.56 8.56
C GLU A 72 -0.02 13.20 7.43
N LEU A 73 0.12 12.01 6.84
CA LEU A 73 -0.78 11.51 5.80
C LEU A 73 -2.20 11.31 6.34
N HIS A 74 -2.38 10.65 7.49
CA HIS A 74 -3.71 10.47 8.08
C HIS A 74 -4.37 11.78 8.54
N ALA A 75 -3.58 12.80 8.89
CA ALA A 75 -4.10 14.10 9.29
C ALA A 75 -4.63 14.91 8.09
N ASP A 76 -3.89 14.95 6.98
CA ASP A 76 -4.28 15.67 5.76
C ASP A 76 -3.63 15.02 4.53
N PRO A 77 -4.33 14.06 3.88
CA PRO A 77 -3.78 13.37 2.71
C PRO A 77 -3.45 14.31 1.55
N LEU A 78 -4.26 15.35 1.31
CA LEU A 78 -4.04 16.27 0.20
C LEU A 78 -2.78 17.11 0.41
N LYS A 79 -2.58 17.62 1.63
CA LYS A 79 -1.37 18.38 1.98
C LYS A 79 -0.13 17.49 1.95
N PHE A 80 -0.23 16.26 2.46
CA PHE A 80 0.84 15.28 2.38
C PHE A 80 1.23 15.00 0.92
N GLU A 81 0.26 14.68 0.07
CA GLU A 81 0.51 14.33 -1.33
C GLU A 81 1.10 15.50 -2.13
N LYS A 82 0.68 16.74 -1.83
CA LYS A 82 1.29 17.93 -2.42
C LYS A 82 2.77 18.09 -2.04
N LYS A 83 3.19 17.61 -0.87
CA LYS A 83 4.55 17.77 -0.34
C LYS A 83 5.49 16.64 -0.79
N TYR A 84 5.01 15.40 -0.85
CA TYR A 84 5.88 14.23 -1.08
C TYR A 84 5.55 13.45 -2.36
N GLY A 85 4.50 13.82 -3.10
CA GLY A 85 3.97 13.05 -4.22
C GLY A 85 2.73 12.22 -3.83
N SER A 86 1.92 11.85 -4.82
CA SER A 86 0.67 11.12 -4.57
C SER A 86 0.92 9.74 -3.94
N GLN A 87 -0.02 9.25 -3.13
CA GLN A 87 0.09 7.88 -2.59
C GLN A 87 0.24 6.84 -3.71
N ILE A 88 -0.46 7.05 -4.84
CA ILE A 88 -0.39 6.16 -6.01
C ILE A 88 1.02 6.11 -6.60
N GLU A 89 1.65 7.26 -6.79
CA GLU A 89 3.02 7.34 -7.32
C GLU A 89 4.04 6.70 -6.36
N LEU A 90 3.92 6.98 -5.06
CA LEU A 90 4.79 6.42 -4.04
C LEU A 90 4.65 4.89 -3.97
N ILE A 91 3.42 4.37 -4.01
CA ILE A 91 3.15 2.92 -4.03
C ILE A 91 3.66 2.30 -5.33
N PHE A 92 3.47 2.95 -6.47
CA PHE A 92 3.93 2.42 -7.76
C PHE A 92 5.46 2.23 -7.77
N ARG A 93 6.21 3.25 -7.32
CA ARG A 93 7.68 3.15 -7.17
C ARG A 93 8.09 2.07 -6.18
N PHE A 94 7.36 1.97 -5.07
CA PHE A 94 7.65 0.97 -4.05
C PHE A 94 7.36 -0.46 -4.52
N LEU A 95 6.30 -0.66 -5.31
CA LEU A 95 5.99 -1.92 -5.94
C LEU A 95 7.04 -2.33 -6.96
N ASP A 96 7.46 -1.41 -7.82
CA ASP A 96 8.57 -1.64 -8.75
C ASP A 96 9.82 -2.12 -7.99
N HIS A 97 10.18 -1.46 -6.89
CA HIS A 97 11.26 -1.92 -6.02
C HIS A 97 11.03 -3.33 -5.45
N ALA A 98 9.83 -3.63 -4.96
CA ALA A 98 9.51 -4.95 -4.40
C ALA A 98 9.64 -6.08 -5.45
N PHE A 99 9.22 -5.83 -6.69
CA PHE A 99 9.40 -6.79 -7.78
C PHE A 99 10.86 -6.88 -8.25
N ALA A 100 11.52 -5.73 -8.45
CA ALA A 100 12.90 -5.66 -8.92
C ALA A 100 13.90 -6.32 -7.95
N THR A 101 13.56 -6.38 -6.65
CA THR A 101 14.37 -7.04 -5.61
C THR A 101 13.95 -8.48 -5.32
N GLY A 102 12.95 -9.02 -6.02
CA GLY A 102 12.48 -10.41 -5.87
C GLY A 102 11.70 -10.68 -4.58
N VAL A 103 11.25 -9.64 -3.88
CA VAL A 103 10.39 -9.77 -2.69
C VAL A 103 8.98 -10.22 -3.09
N LEU A 104 8.51 -9.73 -4.23
CA LEU A 104 7.31 -10.20 -4.90
C LEU A 104 7.70 -10.84 -6.24
N GLY A 105 7.11 -12.00 -6.54
CA GLY A 105 7.36 -12.80 -7.74
C GLY A 105 6.50 -14.05 -7.74
#